data_AF-A0A9D5RA09-F1
#
_entry.id   AF-A0A9D5RA09-F1
#
_cell.length_a   1.000
_cell.length_b   1.000
_cell.length_c   1.000
_cell.angle_alpha   90.00
_cell.angle_beta   90.00
_cell.angle_gamma   90.00
#
_symmetry.space_group_name_H-M   'P 1'
#
loop_
_entity.id
_entity.type
_entity.pdbx_description
1 polymer ?
#
loop_
_entity_poly.entity_id
_entity_poly.type
_entity_poly.pdbx_seq_one_letter_code
_entity_poly.pdbx_strand_id
1 'polypeptide(L)'
;DVYKRQVLEIKHLGTEGGAGNLVICEILKIHVREEYLNEEGNLDQMKLDLVARLGSNWYSRNNENNLFEVPKPLVTKGIGFDLLPNEIKYSKVFTGNDLGMLANVEELPNGDFHSDESKHLDAQKLLLENKIEEAWNLLIQK
;
A
#
# COMPACT_ATOMS: atom_id res chain seq x y z
N ASP A 1 17.19 -11.05 -6.79
CA ASP A 1 18.50 -10.40 -6.54
C ASP A 1 19.36 -11.17 -5.58
N VAL A 2 20.69 -11.02 -5.71
CA VAL A 2 21.67 -11.64 -4.82
C VAL A 2 22.51 -10.55 -4.18
N TYR A 3 22.59 -10.57 -2.85
CA TYR A 3 23.35 -9.63 -2.06
C TYR A 3 24.72 -10.21 -1.70
N LYS A 4 25.80 -9.47 -1.96
CA LYS A 4 27.08 -9.71 -1.32
C LYS A 4 27.07 -9.02 0.04
N ARG A 5 27.27 -9.79 1.11
CA ARG A 5 27.14 -9.32 2.48
C ARG A 5 28.29 -9.80 3.37
N GLN A 6 28.62 -9.01 4.38
CA GLN A 6 29.57 -9.35 5.44
C GLN A 6 28.83 -9.45 6.76
N VAL A 7 29.07 -10.52 7.53
CA VAL A 7 28.49 -10.68 8.86
C VAL A 7 29.18 -9.70 9.82
N LEU A 8 28.38 -8.90 10.51
CA LEU A 8 28.84 -8.00 11.56
C LEU A 8 28.68 -8.63 12.94
N GLU A 9 27.51 -9.24 13.18
CA GLU A 9 27.15 -9.77 14.48
C GLU A 9 26.18 -10.96 14.33
N ILE A 10 26.29 -11.92 15.24
CA ILE A 10 25.30 -12.99 15.41
C ILE A 10 24.78 -12.92 16.84
N LYS A 11 23.48 -12.66 17.00
CA LYS A 11 22.80 -12.69 18.30
C LYS A 11 21.98 -13.97 18.44
N HIS A 12 22.30 -14.75 19.47
CA HIS A 12 21.49 -15.90 19.88
C HIS A 12 20.22 -15.39 20.56
N LEU A 13 19.06 -15.86 20.11
CA LEU A 13 17.76 -15.43 20.67
C LEU A 13 17.28 -16.33 21.83
N GLY A 14 18.00 -17.39 22.14
CA GLY A 14 17.73 -18.31 23.23
C GLY A 14 18.77 -19.42 23.32
N THR A 15 18.67 -20.23 24.37
CA THR A 15 19.61 -21.32 24.67
C THR A 15 19.02 -22.72 24.46
N GLU A 16 17.71 -22.82 24.23
CA GLU A 16 16.99 -24.08 24.05
C GLU A 16 16.94 -24.53 22.59
N GLY A 17 16.60 -25.81 22.38
CA GLY A 17 16.42 -26.38 21.05
C GLY A 17 15.31 -25.64 20.28
N GLY A 18 15.62 -25.22 19.05
CA GLY A 18 14.70 -24.45 18.20
C GLY A 18 14.81 -22.93 18.33
N ALA A 19 15.65 -22.42 19.24
CA ALA A 19 15.93 -20.99 19.29
C ALA A 19 16.65 -20.50 18.02
N GLY A 20 16.19 -19.38 17.48
CA GLY A 20 16.75 -18.77 16.27
C GLY A 20 18.03 -17.97 16.55
N ASN A 21 18.76 -17.68 15.47
CA ASN A 21 19.90 -16.77 15.47
C ASN A 21 19.58 -15.56 14.59
N LEU A 22 19.72 -14.35 15.15
CA LEU A 22 19.65 -13.12 14.38
C LEU A 22 21.04 -12.81 13.84
N VAL A 23 21.19 -12.92 12.52
CA VAL A 23 22.45 -12.61 11.82
C VAL A 23 22.35 -11.22 11.21
N ILE A 24 23.16 -10.29 11.72
CA ILE A 24 23.21 -8.90 11.27
C ILE A 24 24.37 -8.75 10.29
N CYS A 25 24.07 -8.27 9.08
CA CYS A 25 25.05 -8.16 8.00
C CYS A 25 25.09 -6.76 7.39
N GLU A 26 26.27 -6.34 6.96
CA GLU A 26 26.46 -5.21 6.06
C GLU A 26 26.30 -5.65 4.61
N ILE A 27 25.55 -4.89 3.81
CA ILE A 27 25.41 -5.11 2.36
C ILE A 27 26.57 -4.41 1.65
N LEU A 28 27.46 -5.19 1.03
CA LEU A 28 28.61 -4.66 0.31
C LEU A 28 28.29 -4.39 -1.16
N LYS A 29 27.50 -5.27 -1.79
CA LYS A 29 27.08 -5.16 -3.19
C LYS A 29 25.71 -5.78 -3.39
N ILE A 30 24.98 -5.25 -4.35
CA ILE A 30 23.70 -5.78 -4.82
C ILE A 30 23.87 -6.14 -6.29
N HIS A 31 23.39 -7.33 -6.69
CA HIS A 31 23.25 -7.69 -8.09
C HIS A 31 21.77 -7.62 -8.46
N VAL A 32 21.43 -6.67 -9.33
CA VAL A 32 20.09 -6.41 -9.85
C VAL A 32 20.11 -6.60 -11.36
N ARG A 33 19.08 -7.23 -11.92
CA ARG A 33 18.90 -7.23 -13.38
C ARG A 33 18.19 -5.94 -13.80
N GLU A 34 18.74 -5.26 -14.79
CA GLU A 34 18.25 -3.96 -15.25
C GLU A 34 16.80 -4.02 -15.75
N GLU A 35 16.33 -5.18 -16.22
CA GLU A 35 14.93 -5.41 -16.61
C GLU A 35 13.91 -5.15 -15.48
N TYR A 36 14.33 -5.24 -14.21
CA TYR A 36 13.49 -4.97 -13.04
C TYR A 36 13.62 -3.54 -12.51
N LEU A 37 14.31 -2.66 -13.24
CA LEU A 37 14.36 -1.24 -12.94
C LEU A 37 13.30 -0.48 -13.75
N ASN A 38 12.80 0.61 -13.18
CA ASN A 38 12.00 1.60 -13.89
C ASN A 38 12.92 2.65 -14.56
N GLU A 39 12.32 3.60 -15.27
CA GLU A 39 13.06 4.63 -16.02
C GLU A 39 13.90 5.56 -15.11
N GLU A 40 13.57 5.64 -13.83
CA GLU A 40 14.29 6.43 -12.82
C GLU A 40 15.44 5.64 -12.17
N GLY A 41 15.63 4.38 -12.55
CA GLY A 41 16.61 3.48 -11.95
C GLY A 41 16.19 2.91 -10.59
N ASN A 42 14.92 3.08 -10.20
CA ASN A 42 14.34 2.45 -9.01
C ASN A 42 13.80 1.06 -9.35
N LEU A 43 13.67 0.19 -8.35
CA LEU A 43 13.05 -1.13 -8.55
C LEU A 43 11.58 -0.99 -8.94
N ASP A 44 11.22 -1.61 -10.06
CA ASP A 44 9.85 -1.68 -10.55
C ASP A 44 9.10 -2.81 -9.80
N GLN A 45 8.24 -2.41 -8.87
CA GLN A 45 7.53 -3.35 -7.99
C GLN A 45 6.63 -4.31 -8.77
N MET A 46 6.07 -3.87 -9.91
CA MET A 46 5.17 -4.71 -10.70
C MET A 46 5.94 -5.80 -11.43
N LYS A 47 7.16 -5.52 -11.88
CA LYS A 47 8.01 -6.49 -12.60
C LYS A 47 8.67 -7.52 -11.68
N LEU A 48 8.90 -7.20 -10.40
CA LEU A 48 9.65 -8.06 -9.48
C LEU A 48 8.98 -9.40 -9.14
N ASP A 49 7.66 -9.50 -9.27
CA ASP A 49 6.87 -10.74 -9.10
C ASP A 49 7.25 -11.55 -7.84
N LEU A 50 7.30 -10.86 -6.70
CA LEU A 50 7.84 -11.40 -5.45
C LEU A 50 6.90 -12.43 -4.83
N VAL A 51 7.47 -13.44 -4.18
CA VAL A 51 6.71 -14.44 -3.40
C VAL A 51 6.90 -14.20 -1.90
N ALA A 52 5.80 -14.02 -1.17
CA ALA A 52 5.79 -13.91 0.28
C ALA A 52 5.44 -15.25 0.94
N ARG A 53 6.17 -15.63 1.99
CA ARG A 53 5.82 -16.77 2.85
C ARG A 53 4.78 -16.34 3.87
N LEU A 54 3.68 -17.08 3.95
CA LEU A 54 2.65 -16.91 4.97
C LEU A 54 2.78 -18.00 6.04
N GLY A 55 1.81 -18.09 6.95
CA GLY A 55 1.75 -19.17 7.93
C GLY A 55 1.62 -20.56 7.30
N SER A 56 2.18 -21.58 7.95
CA SER A 56 2.13 -22.97 7.49
C SER A 56 2.64 -23.13 6.06
N ASN A 57 1.91 -23.83 5.18
CA ASN A 57 2.29 -24.08 3.79
C ASN A 57 1.76 -23.02 2.81
N TRP A 58 1.26 -21.89 3.31
CA TRP A 58 0.67 -20.85 2.47
C TRP A 58 1.72 -19.86 1.96
N TYR A 59 1.49 -19.41 0.73
CA TYR A 59 2.32 -18.43 0.05
C TYR A 59 1.43 -17.43 -0.68
N SER A 60 1.88 -16.19 -0.80
CA SER A 60 1.28 -15.17 -1.65
C SER A 60 2.26 -14.78 -2.75
N ARG A 61 1.75 -14.47 -3.95
CA ARG A 61 2.53 -13.94 -5.07
C ARG A 61 2.10 -12.51 -5.30
N ASN A 62 3.04 -11.58 -5.27
CA ASN A 62 2.80 -10.16 -5.45
C ASN A 62 3.17 -9.77 -6.88
N ASN A 63 2.18 -9.37 -7.68
CA ASN A 63 2.35 -9.01 -9.08
C ASN A 63 1.36 -7.91 -9.48
N GLU A 64 1.35 -7.55 -10.77
CA GLU A 64 0.49 -6.50 -11.33
C GLU A 64 -1.01 -6.64 -11.00
N ASN A 65 -1.50 -7.85 -10.71
CA ASN A 65 -2.92 -8.09 -10.44
C ASN A 65 -3.32 -7.79 -8.99
N ASN A 66 -2.37 -7.60 -8.08
CA ASN A 66 -2.66 -7.43 -6.65
C ASN A 66 -1.81 -6.37 -5.93
N LEU A 67 -0.81 -5.80 -6.60
CA LEU A 67 -0.13 -4.60 -6.15
C LEU A 67 -1.00 -3.37 -6.41
N PHE A 68 -1.08 -2.49 -5.40
CA PHE A 68 -1.70 -1.18 -5.52
C PHE A 68 -0.87 -0.15 -4.76
N GLU A 69 -0.89 1.09 -5.23
CA GLU A 69 -0.15 2.19 -4.62
C GLU A 69 -1.10 3.03 -3.76
N VAL A 70 -0.68 3.27 -2.51
CA VAL A 70 -1.34 4.23 -1.63
C VAL A 70 -0.38 5.40 -1.46
N PRO A 71 -0.80 6.65 -1.73
CA PRO A 71 0.05 7.81 -1.55
C PRO A 71 0.52 7.88 -0.09
N LYS A 72 1.83 8.09 0.11
CA LYS A 72 2.39 8.25 1.46
C LYS A 72 1.62 9.37 2.18
N PRO A 73 1.17 9.16 3.43
CA PRO A 73 0.57 10.25 4.20
C PRO A 73 1.58 11.39 4.27
N LEU A 74 1.18 12.56 3.77
CA LEU A 74 2.02 13.77 3.78
C LEU A 74 2.02 14.35 5.19
N VAL A 75 2.85 13.78 6.07
CA VAL A 75 3.18 14.30 7.42
C VAL A 75 2.02 14.25 8.43
N THR A 76 0.77 14.30 8.00
CA THR A 76 -0.42 14.38 8.84
C THR A 76 -1.19 13.06 8.89
N LYS A 77 -1.85 12.83 10.01
CA LYS A 77 -2.60 11.60 10.28
C LYS A 77 -3.97 11.73 9.62
N GLY A 78 -4.21 10.97 8.55
CA GLY A 78 -5.55 10.90 7.94
C GLY A 78 -6.62 10.42 8.92
N ILE A 79 -7.89 10.72 8.63
CA ILE A 79 -9.04 10.34 9.47
C ILE A 79 -9.16 8.82 9.64
N GLY A 80 -8.69 8.03 8.67
CA GLY A 80 -8.79 6.57 8.68
C GLY A 80 -10.18 6.04 8.28
N PHE A 81 -10.20 4.76 7.90
CA PHE A 81 -11.38 4.10 7.31
C PHE A 81 -12.63 4.14 8.21
N ASP A 82 -12.44 4.12 9.53
CA ASP A 82 -13.54 4.06 10.47
C ASP A 82 -14.31 5.37 10.61
N LEU A 83 -13.69 6.50 10.28
CA LEU A 83 -14.31 7.82 10.29
C LEU A 83 -14.97 8.18 8.95
N LEU A 84 -14.92 7.29 7.95
CA LEU A 84 -15.64 7.51 6.69
C LEU A 84 -17.16 7.43 6.89
N PRO A 85 -17.93 8.31 6.21
CA PRO A 85 -19.40 8.22 6.14
C PRO A 85 -19.87 6.87 5.63
N ASN A 86 -21.01 6.40 6.13
CA ASN A 86 -21.57 5.09 5.77
C ASN A 86 -21.88 5.00 4.27
N GLU A 87 -22.30 6.12 3.67
CA GLU A 87 -22.60 6.26 2.25
C GLU A 87 -21.38 5.90 1.38
N ILE A 88 -20.19 6.29 1.84
CA ILE A 88 -18.92 6.03 1.17
C ILE A 88 -18.39 4.65 1.56
N LYS A 89 -18.39 4.33 2.86
CA LYS A 89 -17.85 3.09 3.43
C LYS A 89 -18.50 1.83 2.85
N TYR A 90 -19.80 1.89 2.56
CA TYR A 90 -20.59 0.78 2.03
C TYR A 90 -20.93 0.93 0.54
N SER A 91 -20.26 1.84 -0.16
CA SER A 91 -20.36 1.95 -1.61
C SER A 91 -20.00 0.62 -2.28
N LYS A 92 -20.82 0.19 -3.25
CA LYS A 92 -20.52 -0.98 -4.10
C LYS A 92 -19.52 -0.67 -5.22
N VAL A 93 -19.19 0.60 -5.40
CA VAL A 93 -18.33 1.09 -6.48
C VAL A 93 -16.87 1.15 -6.03
N PHE A 94 -16.63 1.70 -4.82
CA PHE A 94 -15.29 1.92 -4.32
C PHE A 94 -14.59 0.61 -3.94
N THR A 95 -13.35 0.48 -4.37
CA THR A 95 -12.44 -0.57 -3.95
C THR A 95 -11.85 -0.26 -2.58
N GLY A 96 -11.21 -1.24 -1.94
CA GLY A 96 -10.47 -0.99 -0.69
C GLY A 96 -9.38 0.08 -0.85
N ASN A 97 -8.77 0.20 -2.03
CA ASN A 97 -7.79 1.24 -2.33
C ASN A 97 -8.45 2.63 -2.37
N ASP A 98 -9.57 2.76 -3.08
CA ASP A 98 -10.33 4.02 -3.19
C ASP A 98 -10.72 4.54 -1.81
N LEU A 99 -11.20 3.65 -0.93
CA LEU A 99 -11.56 3.98 0.45
C LEU A 99 -10.33 4.36 1.28
N GLY A 100 -9.18 3.71 1.05
CA GLY A 100 -7.91 4.09 1.66
C GLY A 100 -7.45 5.49 1.24
N MET A 101 -7.59 5.84 -0.04
CA MET A 101 -7.26 7.18 -0.55
C MET A 101 -8.18 8.24 0.04
N LEU A 102 -9.49 8.00 0.07
CA LEU A 102 -10.47 8.92 0.65
C LEU A 102 -10.26 9.10 2.16
N ALA A 103 -9.89 8.04 2.89
CA ALA A 103 -9.60 8.08 4.32
C ALA A 103 -8.28 8.78 4.69
N ASN A 104 -7.44 9.13 3.71
CA ASN A 104 -6.14 9.75 3.93
C ASN A 104 -6.23 11.29 4.07
N VAL A 105 -7.42 11.88 4.03
CA VAL A 105 -7.64 13.31 4.29
C VAL A 105 -7.50 13.62 5.79
N GLU A 106 -7.01 14.82 6.13
CA GLU A 106 -6.83 15.26 7.52
C GLU A 106 -8.16 15.49 8.23
N GLU A 107 -9.09 16.14 7.54
CA GLU A 107 -10.42 16.42 8.02
C GLU A 107 -11.43 16.01 6.96
N LEU A 108 -12.53 15.42 7.42
CA LEU A 108 -13.65 15.09 6.56
C LEU A 108 -14.29 16.41 6.07
N PRO A 109 -14.61 16.53 4.78
CA PRO A 109 -15.35 17.70 4.30
C PRO A 109 -16.69 17.85 5.03
N ASN A 110 -17.09 19.08 5.33
CA ASN A 110 -18.38 19.35 5.96
C ASN A 110 -19.52 19.19 4.94
N GLY A 111 -20.57 18.46 5.31
CA GLY A 111 -21.79 18.32 4.51
C GLY A 111 -22.42 16.93 4.63
N ASP A 112 -23.56 16.75 3.96
CA ASP A 112 -24.12 15.43 3.70
C ASP A 112 -23.43 14.81 2.49
N PHE A 113 -23.35 13.47 2.41
CA PHE A 113 -22.65 12.78 1.33
C PHE A 113 -23.62 12.08 0.39
N HIS A 114 -23.36 12.10 -0.91
CA HIS A 114 -24.12 11.34 -1.88
C HIS A 114 -23.96 9.84 -1.61
N SER A 115 -25.05 9.08 -1.70
CA SER A 115 -25.06 7.62 -1.73
C SER A 115 -25.33 7.06 -3.14
N ASP A 116 -25.40 7.94 -4.14
CA ASP A 116 -25.69 7.61 -5.53
C ASP A 116 -24.47 6.94 -6.19
N GLU A 117 -24.68 5.74 -6.74
CA GLU A 117 -23.65 4.98 -7.46
C GLU A 117 -23.08 5.75 -8.65
N SER A 118 -23.88 6.60 -9.33
CA SER A 118 -23.38 7.42 -10.44
C SER A 118 -22.33 8.42 -9.99
N LYS A 119 -22.53 9.04 -8.82
CA LYS A 119 -21.57 9.98 -8.23
C LYS A 119 -20.32 9.26 -7.75
N HIS A 120 -20.48 8.07 -7.18
CA HIS A 120 -19.35 7.24 -6.78
C HIS A 120 -18.51 6.80 -7.97
N LEU A 121 -19.13 6.46 -9.11
CA LEU A 121 -18.40 6.11 -10.35
C LEU A 121 -17.57 7.28 -10.89
N ASP A 122 -18.11 8.50 -10.87
CA ASP A 122 -17.37 9.67 -11.32
C ASP A 122 -16.24 10.04 -10.35
N ALA A 123 -16.48 9.93 -9.04
CA ALA A 123 -15.44 10.10 -8.03
C ALA A 123 -14.33 9.05 -8.17
N GLN A 124 -14.67 7.78 -8.45
CA GLN A 124 -13.69 6.71 -8.65
C GLN A 124 -12.75 7.01 -9.83
N LYS A 125 -13.26 7.56 -10.94
CA LYS A 125 -12.41 7.98 -12.07
C LYS A 125 -11.38 9.03 -11.66
N LEU A 126 -11.78 9.99 -10.83
CA LEU A 126 -10.86 11.01 -10.30
C LEU A 126 -9.82 10.43 -9.34
N LEU A 127 -10.20 9.43 -8.54
CA LEU A 127 -9.26 8.72 -7.66
C LEU A 127 -8.19 7.97 -8.47
N LEU A 128 -8.55 7.36 -9.60
CA LEU A 128 -7.57 6.73 -10.52
C LEU A 128 -6.56 7.73 -11.09
N GLU A 129 -6.94 9.00 -11.19
CA GLU A 129 -6.06 10.11 -11.60
C GLU A 129 -5.34 10.79 -10.41
N ASN A 130 -5.44 10.23 -9.20
CA ASN A 130 -4.92 10.80 -7.94
C ASN A 130 -5.52 12.18 -7.56
N LYS A 131 -6.70 12.53 -8.07
CA LYS A 131 -7.38 13.81 -7.79
C LYS A 131 -8.35 13.69 -6.61
N ILE A 132 -7.80 13.49 -5.41
CA ILE A 132 -8.59 13.19 -4.20
C ILE A 132 -9.52 14.34 -3.79
N GLU A 133 -9.06 15.60 -3.87
CA GLU A 133 -9.89 16.77 -3.53
C GLU A 133 -11.09 16.94 -4.46
N GLU A 134 -10.89 16.75 -5.77
CA GLU A 134 -11.96 16.82 -6.76
C GLU A 134 -12.98 15.69 -6.56
N ALA A 135 -12.51 14.48 -6.20
CA ALA A 135 -13.37 13.37 -5.86
C ALA A 135 -14.27 13.72 -4.66
N TRP A 136 -13.71 14.30 -3.59
CA TRP A 136 -14.50 14.76 -2.44
C TRP A 136 -15.53 15.81 -2.81
N ASN A 137 -15.20 16.77 -3.67
CA ASN A 137 -16.14 17.80 -4.13
C ASN A 137 -17.36 17.22 -4.87
N LEU A 138 -17.22 16.06 -5.52
CA LEU A 138 -18.36 15.37 -6.15
C LEU A 138 -19.21 14.56 -5.17
N LEU A 139 -18.63 14.15 -4.05
CA LEU A 139 -19.28 13.32 -3.04
C LEU A 139 -20.10 14.12 -2.03
N ILE A 140 -19.82 15.42 -1.89
CA ILE A 140 -20.56 16.32 -0.99
C ILE A 140 -21.87 16.78 -1.66
N GLN A 141 -22.99 16.61 -0.96
CA GLN A 141 -24.28 17.22 -1.30
C GLN A 141 -24.21 18.71 -0.95
N LYS A 142 -24.46 19.58 -1.93
CA LYS A 142 -24.56 21.03 -1.72
C LYS A 142 -25.92 21.44 -1.18
#